data_AF-F6ACK4-F1
#
_entry.id   AF-F6ACK4-F1
#
_cell.length_a   1.000
_cell.length_b   1.000
_cell.length_c   1.000
_cell.angle_alpha   90.00
_cell.angle_beta   90.00
_cell.angle_gamma   90.00
#
_symmetry.space_group_name_H-M   'P 1'
#
loop_
_entity.id
_entity.type
_entity.pdbx_description
1 polymer ?
#
loop_
_entity_poly.entity_id
_entity_poly.type
_entity_poly.pdbx_seq_one_letter_code
_entity_poly.pdbx_strand_id
1 'polypeptide(L)'
;MNDLLPLLLQGAWVTVQVTFWGSLLAIVSAVIAALGRLSPIAPLRWLAITYIEIFRGTSLLVQLFWLYFVLPMPPFNIEMSAFAVAVVGLGLHIGAYGAEVMRGAINSVAKGQYEACTALNMRPSKRFLRIILPQALLAAIPPGTNLLIELLKNTSLVSLITLSDLAFRARQLDQATFMTLEIFALALLMYFVMAQVINLGMRLLEKRLSRGRMRGGLQ
;
A
#
# COMPACT_ATOMS: atom_id res chain seq x y z
N MET A 1 -4.52 22.50 25.33
CA MET A 1 -4.41 21.07 24.94
C MET A 1 -5.76 20.45 24.58
N ASN A 2 -6.79 20.59 25.44
CA ASN A 2 -8.11 19.98 25.22
C ASN A 2 -8.83 20.44 23.94
N ASP A 3 -8.57 21.66 23.46
CA ASP A 3 -9.17 22.17 22.21
C ASP A 3 -8.37 21.77 20.95
N LEU A 4 -7.09 21.40 21.10
CA LEU A 4 -6.21 21.02 19.98
C LEU A 4 -6.46 19.58 19.53
N LEU A 5 -6.67 18.69 20.50
CA LEU A 5 -6.84 17.26 20.31
C LEU A 5 -8.00 16.90 19.37
N PRO A 6 -9.21 17.48 19.50
CA PRO A 6 -10.33 17.19 18.61
C PRO A 6 -10.04 17.46 17.15
N LEU A 7 -9.33 18.56 16.83
CA LEU A 7 -9.01 18.92 15.44
C LEU A 7 -7.96 17.98 14.84
N LEU A 8 -6.94 17.61 15.62
CA LEU A 8 -5.96 16.61 15.19
C LEU A 8 -6.58 15.23 15.01
N LEU A 9 -7.52 14.84 15.87
CA LEU A 9 -8.25 13.58 15.72
C LEU A 9 -9.11 13.55 14.45
N GLN A 10 -9.71 14.68 14.05
CA GLN A 10 -10.41 14.78 12.76
C GLN A 10 -9.44 14.57 11.59
N GLY A 11 -8.27 15.20 11.62
CA GLY A 11 -7.23 14.98 10.61
C GLY A 11 -6.74 13.52 10.58
N ALA A 12 -6.52 12.93 11.75
CA ALA A 12 -6.12 11.53 11.88
C ALA A 12 -7.20 10.57 11.35
N TRP A 13 -8.48 10.88 11.54
CA TRP A 13 -9.56 10.10 10.97
C TRP A 13 -9.51 10.08 9.44
N VAL A 14 -9.29 11.22 8.80
CA VAL A 14 -9.08 11.31 7.35
C VAL A 14 -7.84 10.52 6.92
N THR A 15 -6.73 10.64 7.66
CA THR A 15 -5.51 9.86 7.41
C THR A 15 -5.79 8.35 7.46
N VAL A 16 -6.55 7.87 8.44
CA VAL A 16 -6.95 6.46 8.57
C VAL A 16 -7.81 6.02 7.38
N GLN A 17 -8.79 6.84 6.97
CA GLN A 17 -9.64 6.54 5.81
C GLN A 17 -8.82 6.42 4.52
N VAL A 18 -7.95 7.39 4.24
CA VAL A 18 -7.06 7.37 3.07
C VAL A 18 -6.14 6.15 3.12
N THR A 19 -5.59 5.85 4.30
CA THR A 19 -4.71 4.70 4.49
C THR A 19 -5.46 3.40 4.21
N PHE A 20 -6.67 3.24 4.73
CA PHE A 20 -7.47 2.03 4.56
C PHE A 20 -7.84 1.78 3.09
N TRP A 21 -8.41 2.78 2.41
CA TRP A 21 -8.82 2.65 1.02
C TRP A 21 -7.63 2.58 0.07
N GLY A 22 -6.58 3.36 0.32
CA GLY A 22 -5.33 3.29 -0.42
C GLY A 22 -4.65 1.92 -0.28
N SER A 23 -4.67 1.32 0.92
CA SER A 23 -4.14 -0.03 1.16
C SER A 23 -4.92 -1.09 0.39
N LEU A 24 -6.25 -1.01 0.37
CA LEU A 24 -7.07 -1.94 -0.40
C LEU A 24 -6.74 -1.87 -1.89
N LEU A 25 -6.66 -0.65 -2.44
CA LEU A 25 -6.27 -0.44 -3.82
C LEU A 25 -4.85 -0.94 -4.10
N ALA A 26 -3.90 -0.68 -3.19
CA ALA A 26 -2.51 -1.13 -3.31
C ALA A 26 -2.38 -2.65 -3.33
N ILE A 27 -3.15 -3.36 -2.50
CA ILE A 27 -3.13 -4.83 -2.48
C ILE A 27 -3.67 -5.38 -3.81
N VAL A 28 -4.80 -4.83 -4.29
CA VAL A 28 -5.41 -5.26 -5.54
C VAL A 28 -4.48 -4.99 -6.73
N SER A 29 -3.93 -3.78 -6.84
CA SER A 29 -3.01 -3.41 -7.91
C SER A 29 -1.70 -4.19 -7.86
N ALA A 30 -1.15 -4.44 -6.66
CA ALA A 30 0.03 -5.27 -6.48
C ALA A 30 -0.17 -6.69 -7.00
N VAL A 31 -1.28 -7.34 -6.65
CA VAL A 31 -1.59 -8.70 -7.12
C VAL A 31 -1.80 -8.71 -8.63
N ILE A 32 -2.61 -7.80 -9.17
CA ILE A 32 -2.89 -7.74 -10.62
C ILE A 32 -1.60 -7.49 -11.41
N ALA A 33 -0.78 -6.53 -11.00
CA ALA A 33 0.46 -6.19 -11.69
C ALA A 33 1.52 -7.30 -11.57
N ALA A 34 1.62 -7.96 -10.40
CA ALA A 34 2.53 -9.10 -10.23
C ALA A 34 2.14 -10.27 -11.14
N LEU A 35 0.85 -10.61 -11.21
CA LEU A 35 0.34 -11.66 -12.09
C LEU A 35 0.50 -11.29 -13.56
N GLY A 36 0.20 -10.04 -13.93
CA GLY A 36 0.39 -9.53 -15.29
C GLY A 36 1.84 -9.65 -15.73
N ARG A 37 2.80 -9.30 -14.87
CA ARG A 37 4.22 -9.41 -15.15
C ARG A 37 4.72 -10.87 -15.28
N LEU A 38 4.10 -11.80 -14.56
CA LEU A 38 4.38 -13.23 -14.67
C LEU A 38 3.66 -13.91 -15.84
N SER A 39 2.77 -13.18 -16.53
CA SER A 39 1.98 -13.75 -17.62
C SER A 39 2.86 -14.12 -18.82
N PRO A 40 2.58 -15.26 -19.48
CA PRO A 40 3.21 -15.59 -20.76
C PRO A 40 2.74 -14.67 -21.90
N ILE A 41 1.63 -13.95 -21.73
CA ILE A 41 1.04 -13.07 -22.74
C ILE A 41 1.84 -11.76 -22.76
N ALA A 42 2.59 -11.53 -23.84
CA ALA A 42 3.51 -10.40 -23.95
C ALA A 42 2.84 -9.02 -23.71
N PRO A 43 1.67 -8.70 -24.31
CA PRO A 43 1.00 -7.42 -24.03
C PRO A 43 0.67 -7.18 -22.55
N LEU A 44 0.15 -8.19 -21.85
CA LEU A 44 -0.21 -8.08 -20.45
C LEU A 44 1.04 -7.86 -19.57
N ARG A 45 2.12 -8.56 -19.90
CA ARG A 45 3.41 -8.42 -19.23
C ARG A 45 4.00 -7.02 -19.43
N TRP A 46 3.99 -6.49 -20.65
CA TRP A 46 4.48 -5.15 -20.93
C TRP A 46 3.65 -4.07 -20.22
N LEU A 47 2.32 -4.19 -20.23
CA LEU A 47 1.45 -3.26 -19.49
C LEU A 47 1.78 -3.23 -18.00
N ALA A 48 1.95 -4.40 -17.38
CA ALA A 48 2.33 -4.49 -15.98
C ALA A 48 3.73 -3.91 -15.71
N ILE A 49 4.70 -4.17 -16.58
CA ILE A 49 6.06 -3.61 -16.48
C ILE A 49 6.00 -2.08 -16.55
N THR A 50 5.32 -1.52 -17.56
CA THR A 50 5.17 -0.07 -17.73
C THR A 50 4.51 0.59 -16.53
N TYR A 51 3.43 0.02 -16.00
CA TYR A 51 2.81 0.49 -14.76
C TYR A 51 3.82 0.52 -13.60
N ILE A 52 4.53 -0.60 -13.37
CA ILE A 52 5.48 -0.71 -12.25
C ILE A 52 6.62 0.31 -12.41
N GLU A 53 7.18 0.43 -13.60
CA GLU A 53 8.32 1.31 -13.88
C GLU A 53 7.94 2.79 -13.78
N ILE A 54 6.78 3.20 -14.29
CA ILE A 54 6.31 4.59 -14.19
C ILE A 54 6.10 4.97 -12.72
N PHE A 55 5.37 4.15 -11.96
CA PHE A 55 5.01 4.52 -10.60
C PHE A 55 6.19 4.49 -9.64
N ARG A 56 7.15 3.57 -9.82
CA ARG A 56 8.37 3.49 -9.01
C ARG A 56 9.47 4.43 -9.50
N GLY A 57 9.46 4.81 -10.77
CA GLY A 57 10.45 5.69 -11.39
C GLY A 57 10.13 7.18 -11.24
N THR A 58 8.97 7.54 -10.69
CA THR A 58 8.54 8.93 -10.52
C THR A 58 8.18 9.24 -9.06
N SER A 59 8.29 10.51 -8.68
CA SER A 59 7.98 10.98 -7.33
C SER A 59 6.48 10.90 -7.05
N LEU A 60 6.08 10.31 -5.92
CA LEU A 60 4.70 10.27 -5.46
C LEU A 60 4.08 11.66 -5.37
N LEU A 61 4.82 12.66 -4.88
CA LEU A 61 4.30 14.03 -4.78
C LEU A 61 3.96 14.59 -6.16
N VAL A 62 4.83 14.35 -7.14
CA VAL A 62 4.60 14.78 -8.53
C VAL A 62 3.39 14.06 -9.12
N GLN A 63 3.22 12.76 -8.85
CA GLN A 63 2.03 12.01 -9.25
C GLN A 63 0.74 12.61 -8.66
N LEU A 64 0.73 12.94 -7.36
CA LEU A 64 -0.43 13.57 -6.71
C LEU A 64 -0.74 14.94 -7.32
N PHE A 65 0.28 15.76 -7.59
CA PHE A 65 0.09 17.05 -8.24
C PHE A 65 -0.44 16.92 -9.66
N TRP A 66 0.06 15.95 -10.42
CA TRP A 66 -0.42 15.72 -11.77
C TRP A 66 -1.89 15.27 -11.77
N LEU A 67 -2.25 14.33 -10.89
CA LEU A 67 -3.62 13.86 -10.73
C LEU A 67 -4.59 14.95 -10.24
N TYR A 68 -4.15 15.84 -9.34
CA TYR A 68 -5.03 16.86 -8.76
C TYR A 68 -5.10 18.16 -9.57
N PHE A 69 -3.96 18.66 -10.07
CA PHE A 69 -3.88 19.96 -10.73
C PHE A 69 -3.87 19.88 -12.26
N VAL A 70 -3.34 18.80 -12.85
CA VAL A 70 -3.18 18.69 -14.31
C VAL A 70 -4.35 17.93 -14.95
N LEU A 71 -4.79 16.84 -14.33
CA LEU A 71 -5.87 16.00 -14.87
C LEU A 71 -7.22 16.73 -15.10
N PRO A 72 -7.62 17.72 -14.29
CA PRO A 72 -8.80 18.54 -14.58
C PRO A 72 -8.65 19.46 -15.80
N MET A 73 -7.42 19.73 -16.25
CA MET A 73 -7.18 20.65 -17.36
C MET A 73 -7.41 19.99 -18.73
N PRO A 74 -7.72 20.76 -19.78
CA PRO A 74 -7.78 20.26 -21.15
C PRO A 74 -6.44 19.63 -21.58
N PRO A 75 -6.44 18.51 -22.32
CA PRO A 75 -7.60 17.85 -22.96
C PRO A 75 -8.34 16.83 -22.09
N PHE A 76 -7.85 16.52 -20.88
CA PHE A 76 -8.36 15.42 -20.08
C PHE A 76 -9.73 15.73 -19.46
N ASN A 77 -9.89 16.92 -18.84
CA ASN A 77 -11.14 17.37 -18.20
C ASN A 77 -11.72 16.34 -17.20
N ILE A 78 -10.86 15.61 -16.49
CA ILE A 78 -11.28 14.61 -15.49
C ILE A 78 -11.06 15.22 -14.11
N GLU A 79 -12.15 15.59 -13.46
CA GLU A 79 -12.15 16.10 -12.09
C GLU A 79 -12.28 14.97 -11.08
N MET A 80 -11.44 15.02 -10.06
CA MET A 80 -11.44 14.07 -8.96
C MET A 80 -11.40 14.84 -7.65
N SER A 81 -12.13 14.36 -6.63
CA SER A 81 -11.99 14.93 -5.29
C SER A 81 -10.58 14.69 -4.75
N ALA A 82 -10.09 15.58 -3.88
CA ALA A 82 -8.77 15.42 -3.25
C ALA A 82 -8.62 14.06 -2.52
N PHE A 83 -9.73 13.57 -1.93
CA PHE A 83 -9.77 12.24 -1.33
C PHE A 83 -9.60 11.11 -2.35
N ALA A 84 -10.29 11.18 -3.49
CA ALA A 84 -10.15 10.20 -4.56
C ALA A 84 -8.73 10.22 -5.14
N VAL A 85 -8.15 11.40 -5.36
CA VAL A 85 -6.76 11.54 -5.81
C VAL A 85 -5.78 10.95 -4.80
N ALA A 86 -5.98 11.20 -3.50
CA ALA A 86 -5.17 10.61 -2.45
C ALA A 86 -5.22 9.07 -2.48
N VAL A 87 -6.43 8.48 -2.53
CA VAL A 87 -6.60 7.02 -2.57
C VAL A 87 -5.99 6.41 -3.82
N VAL A 88 -6.25 6.99 -5.00
CA VAL A 88 -5.77 6.47 -6.29
C VAL A 88 -4.26 6.65 -6.41
N GLY A 89 -3.74 7.84 -6.13
CA GLY A 89 -2.31 8.15 -6.22
C GLY A 89 -1.48 7.29 -5.27
N LEU A 90 -1.85 7.27 -3.98
CA LEU A 90 -1.13 6.47 -2.98
C LEU A 90 -1.28 4.96 -3.25
N GLY A 91 -2.49 4.51 -3.56
CA GLY A 91 -2.78 3.09 -3.78
C GLY A 91 -2.08 2.54 -5.02
N LEU A 92 -2.07 3.27 -6.13
CA LEU A 92 -1.34 2.86 -7.33
C LEU A 92 0.18 2.96 -7.14
N HIS A 93 0.66 3.98 -6.44
CA HIS A 93 2.09 4.11 -6.13
C HIS A 93 2.59 2.94 -5.30
N ILE A 94 2.00 2.71 -4.12
CA ILE A 94 2.38 1.63 -3.22
C ILE A 94 2.09 0.26 -3.85
N GLY A 95 1.03 0.16 -4.65
CA GLY A 95 0.72 -1.03 -5.45
C GLY A 95 1.84 -1.47 -6.38
N ALA A 96 2.56 -0.53 -7.00
CA ALA A 96 3.67 -0.82 -7.89
C ALA A 96 4.86 -1.42 -7.13
N TYR A 97 5.16 -0.90 -5.92
CA TYR A 97 6.15 -1.50 -5.02
C TYR A 97 5.67 -2.86 -4.50
N GLY A 98 4.38 -2.97 -4.18
CA GLY A 98 3.74 -4.22 -3.75
C GLY A 98 3.80 -5.31 -4.82
N ALA A 99 3.74 -4.95 -6.10
CA ALA A 99 3.87 -5.91 -7.20
C ALA A 99 5.24 -6.60 -7.21
N GLU A 100 6.32 -5.88 -6.86
CA GLU A 100 7.66 -6.47 -6.71
C GLU A 100 7.75 -7.36 -5.49
N VAL A 101 7.16 -6.94 -4.37
CA VAL A 101 7.08 -7.76 -3.16
C VAL A 101 6.36 -9.08 -3.46
N MET A 102 5.22 -9.01 -4.14
CA MET A 102 4.45 -10.19 -4.51
C MET A 102 5.20 -11.07 -5.50
N ARG A 103 5.85 -10.49 -6.51
CA ARG A 103 6.71 -11.23 -7.45
C ARG A 103 7.87 -11.92 -6.74
N GLY A 104 8.55 -11.22 -5.84
CA GLY A 104 9.62 -11.76 -5.00
C GLY A 104 9.14 -12.92 -4.15
N ALA A 105 7.96 -12.79 -3.53
CA ALA A 105 7.35 -13.83 -2.71
C ALA A 105 6.91 -15.06 -3.51
N ILE A 106 6.46 -14.89 -4.75
CA ILE A 106 6.17 -16.02 -5.67
C ILE A 106 7.46 -16.77 -6.02
N ASN A 107 8.54 -16.03 -6.29
CA ASN A 107 9.84 -16.59 -6.65
C ASN A 107 10.57 -17.24 -5.46
N SER A 108 10.22 -16.87 -4.22
CA SER A 108 10.79 -17.47 -3.02
C SER A 108 10.18 -18.82 -2.66
N VAL A 109 9.12 -19.27 -3.34
CA VAL A 109 8.55 -20.61 -3.13
C VAL A 109 9.53 -21.67 -3.62
N ALA A 110 9.84 -22.65 -2.76
CA ALA A 110 10.84 -23.67 -3.04
C ALA A 110 10.57 -24.44 -4.35
N LYS A 111 11.62 -24.66 -5.15
CA LYS A 111 11.53 -25.39 -6.43
C LYS A 111 10.92 -26.79 -6.27
N GLY A 112 11.21 -27.47 -5.16
CA GLY A 112 10.61 -28.78 -4.85
C GLY A 112 9.07 -28.79 -4.82
N GLN A 113 8.43 -27.66 -4.47
CA GLN A 113 6.96 -27.54 -4.56
C GLN A 113 6.47 -27.55 -6.01
N TYR A 114 7.21 -26.89 -6.91
CA TYR A 114 6.91 -26.89 -8.35
C TYR A 114 7.14 -28.28 -8.95
N GLU A 115 8.23 -28.94 -8.59
CA GLU A 115 8.58 -30.29 -9.05
C GLU A 115 7.57 -31.33 -8.56
N ALA A 116 7.20 -31.32 -7.28
CA ALA A 116 6.19 -32.23 -6.72
C ALA A 116 4.83 -32.08 -7.41
N CYS A 117 4.38 -30.85 -7.64
CA CYS A 117 3.13 -30.62 -8.37
C CYS A 117 3.20 -31.12 -9.82
N THR A 118 4.38 -31.03 -10.44
CA THR A 118 4.60 -31.52 -11.81
C THR A 118 4.61 -33.06 -11.84
N ALA A 119 5.23 -33.71 -10.86
CA ALA A 119 5.20 -35.16 -10.68
C ALA A 119 3.78 -35.71 -10.45
N LEU A 120 2.93 -34.93 -9.76
CA LEU A 120 1.49 -35.23 -9.59
C LEU A 120 0.62 -34.82 -10.80
N ASN A 121 1.25 -34.46 -11.93
CA ASN A 121 0.58 -34.06 -13.17
C ASN A 121 -0.44 -32.90 -12.99
N MET A 122 -0.16 -31.99 -12.05
CA MET A 122 -1.03 -30.84 -11.81
C MET A 122 -0.89 -29.81 -12.93
N ARG A 123 -2.03 -29.38 -13.48
CA ARG A 123 -2.07 -28.27 -14.46
C ARG A 123 -1.41 -27.00 -13.87
N PRO A 124 -0.66 -26.21 -14.66
CA PRO A 124 0.05 -25.03 -14.18
C PRO A 124 -0.83 -24.03 -13.41
N SER A 125 -2.06 -23.79 -13.87
CA SER A 125 -3.02 -22.90 -13.22
C SER A 125 -3.47 -23.43 -11.85
N LYS A 126 -3.79 -24.73 -11.76
CA LYS A 126 -4.15 -25.39 -10.49
C LYS A 126 -2.98 -25.40 -9.52
N ARG A 127 -1.77 -25.73 -10.00
CA ARG A 127 -0.54 -25.67 -9.22
C ARG A 127 -0.34 -24.27 -8.63
N PHE A 128 -0.42 -23.25 -9.47
CA PHE A 128 -0.22 -21.87 -9.04
C PHE A 128 -1.26 -21.43 -8.01
N LEU A 129 -2.55 -21.53 -8.31
CA LEU A 129 -3.63 -21.04 -7.45
C LEU A 129 -3.74 -21.79 -6.12
N ARG A 130 -3.51 -23.11 -6.11
CA ARG A 130 -3.78 -23.95 -4.94
C ARG A 130 -2.57 -24.14 -4.03
N ILE A 131 -1.35 -24.08 -4.58
CA ILE A 131 -0.14 -24.41 -3.83
C ILE A 131 0.79 -23.20 -3.71
N ILE A 132 1.07 -22.53 -4.82
CA ILE A 132 2.13 -21.51 -4.88
C ILE A 132 1.63 -20.17 -4.37
N LEU A 133 0.48 -19.72 -4.87
CA LEU A 133 -0.09 -18.43 -4.53
C LEU A 133 -0.37 -18.28 -3.03
N PRO A 134 -0.99 -19.25 -2.31
CA PRO A 134 -1.20 -19.13 -0.87
C PRO A 134 0.12 -19.04 -0.08
N GLN A 135 1.15 -19.77 -0.51
CA GLN A 135 2.48 -19.74 0.11
C GLN A 135 3.20 -18.42 -0.13
N ALA A 136 3.07 -17.86 -1.33
CA ALA A 136 3.60 -16.56 -1.71
C ALA A 136 2.91 -15.43 -0.97
N LEU A 137 1.56 -15.45 -0.87
CA LEU A 137 0.79 -14.46 -0.11
C LEU A 137 1.25 -14.39 1.35
N LEU A 138 1.46 -15.54 1.99
CA LEU A 138 2.02 -15.61 3.34
C LEU A 138 3.40 -14.98 3.44
N ALA A 139 4.29 -15.29 2.49
CA ALA A 139 5.65 -14.73 2.46
C ALA A 139 5.66 -13.21 2.14
N ALA A 140 4.63 -12.71 1.46
CA ALA A 140 4.48 -11.29 1.14
C ALA A 140 3.96 -10.44 2.30
N ILE A 141 3.36 -11.03 3.35
CA ILE A 141 2.75 -10.28 4.47
C ILE A 141 3.77 -9.41 5.21
N PRO A 142 4.94 -9.90 5.66
CA PRO A 142 5.90 -9.06 6.39
C PRO A 142 6.42 -7.86 5.56
N PRO A 143 6.95 -8.02 4.33
CA PRO A 143 7.34 -6.87 3.51
C PRO A 143 6.15 -6.00 3.07
N GLY A 144 4.97 -6.58 2.87
CA GLY A 144 3.75 -5.84 2.58
C GLY A 144 3.31 -4.94 3.74
N THR A 145 3.51 -5.38 4.98
CA THR A 145 3.22 -4.57 6.18
C THR A 145 4.07 -3.30 6.21
N ASN A 146 5.34 -3.37 5.80
CA ASN A 146 6.20 -2.20 5.69
C ASN A 146 5.66 -1.20 4.66
N LEU A 147 5.17 -1.69 3.51
CA LEU A 147 4.55 -0.85 2.48
C LEU A 147 3.24 -0.18 2.96
N LEU A 148 2.44 -0.85 3.79
CA LEU A 148 1.24 -0.24 4.38
C LEU A 148 1.59 0.88 5.37
N ILE A 149 2.65 0.68 6.16
CA ILE A 149 3.16 1.72 7.08
C ILE A 149 3.75 2.89 6.27
N GLU A 150 4.42 2.61 5.16
CA GLU A 150 4.90 3.64 4.23
C GLU A 150 3.74 4.42 3.62
N LEU A 151 2.67 3.74 3.20
CA LEU A 151 1.44 4.38 2.72
C LEU A 151 0.86 5.34 3.75
N LEU A 152 0.73 4.91 5.02
CA LEU A 152 0.27 5.75 6.14
C LEU A 152 1.13 7.02 6.29
N LYS A 153 2.46 6.91 6.20
CA LYS A 153 3.36 8.07 6.30
C LYS A 153 3.20 8.99 5.10
N ASN A 154 3.07 8.40 3.91
CA ASN A 154 2.91 9.12 2.65
C ASN A 154 1.57 9.86 2.56
N THR A 155 0.56 9.53 3.40
CA THR A 155 -0.65 10.37 3.47
C THR A 155 -0.31 11.79 3.85
N SER A 156 0.75 12.07 4.60
CA SER A 156 1.13 13.46 4.95
C SER A 156 1.34 14.35 3.73
N LEU A 157 1.72 13.78 2.57
CA LEU A 157 1.87 14.51 1.30
C LEU A 157 0.53 14.99 0.74
N VAL A 158 -0.59 14.37 1.11
CA VAL A 158 -1.92 14.74 0.59
C VAL A 158 -2.40 16.08 1.13
N SER A 159 -1.81 16.57 2.23
CA SER A 159 -2.00 17.93 2.72
C SER A 159 -1.66 18.99 1.66
N LEU A 160 -0.74 18.66 0.75
CA LEU A 160 -0.30 19.55 -0.34
C LEU A 160 -1.29 19.61 -1.51
N ILE A 161 -2.25 18.68 -1.59
CA ILE A 161 -3.38 18.71 -2.53
C ILE A 161 -4.68 19.07 -1.82
N THR A 162 -4.59 19.92 -0.78
CA THR A 162 -5.71 20.52 -0.04
C THR A 162 -6.56 19.56 0.80
N LEU A 163 -6.16 18.29 0.93
CA LEU A 163 -6.89 17.35 1.79
C LEU A 163 -6.55 17.62 3.27
N SER A 164 -7.57 17.83 4.09
CA SER A 164 -7.43 18.15 5.51
C SER A 164 -7.10 16.93 6.40
N ASP A 165 -5.95 16.29 6.12
CA ASP A 165 -5.42 15.17 6.89
C ASP A 165 -4.73 15.62 8.20
N LEU A 166 -4.10 14.68 8.92
CA LEU A 166 -3.40 14.98 10.18
C LEU A 166 -2.29 16.03 10.00
N ALA A 167 -1.48 15.92 8.93
CA ALA A 167 -0.41 16.88 8.66
C ALA A 167 -0.95 18.28 8.36
N PHE A 168 -2.05 18.36 7.60
CA PHE A 168 -2.73 19.62 7.33
C PHE A 168 -3.25 20.28 8.63
N ARG A 169 -3.94 19.52 9.48
CA ARG A 169 -4.48 20.05 10.75
C ARG A 169 -3.38 20.46 11.72
N ALA A 170 -2.27 19.74 11.76
CA ALA A 170 -1.11 20.11 12.55
C ALA A 170 -0.53 21.46 12.09
N ARG A 171 -0.29 21.65 10.79
CA ARG A 171 0.18 22.94 10.25
C ARG A 171 -0.81 24.07 10.49
N GLN A 172 -2.11 23.81 10.32
CA GLN A 172 -3.15 24.81 10.55
C GLN A 172 -3.16 25.30 12.00
N LEU A 173 -3.04 24.39 12.98
CA LEU A 173 -2.96 24.75 14.40
C LEU A 173 -1.67 25.48 14.74
N ASP A 174 -0.55 25.06 14.16
CA ASP A 174 0.75 25.70 14.39
C ASP A 174 0.73 27.16 13.93
N GLN A 175 0.19 27.42 12.74
CA GLN A 175 0.03 28.78 12.23
C GLN A 175 -0.91 29.64 13.07
N ALA A 176 -1.89 29.04 13.74
CA ALA A 176 -2.86 29.76 14.56
C ALA A 176 -2.37 30.02 16.00
N THR A 177 -1.52 29.14 16.54
CA THR A 177 -1.16 29.14 17.98
C THR A 177 0.33 29.34 18.24
N PHE A 178 1.18 29.15 17.23
CA PHE A 178 2.65 29.15 17.32
C PHE A 178 3.21 28.13 18.33
N MET A 179 2.42 27.12 18.71
CA MET A 179 2.79 26.02 19.62
C MET A 179 3.49 24.88 18.84
N THR A 180 4.54 25.23 18.09
CA THR A 180 5.18 24.34 17.10
C THR A 180 5.65 23.03 17.72
N LEU A 181 6.34 23.10 18.85
CA LEU A 181 6.89 21.91 19.50
C LEU A 181 5.76 20.97 19.96
N GLU A 182 4.74 21.47 20.65
CA GLU A 182 3.68 20.61 21.19
C GLU A 182 2.84 19.98 20.07
N ILE A 183 2.51 20.75 19.02
CA ILE A 183 1.66 20.26 17.94
C ILE A 183 2.38 19.21 17.09
N PHE A 184 3.62 19.47 16.68
CA PHE A 184 4.36 18.49 15.87
C PHE A 184 4.80 17.27 16.68
N ALA A 185 5.11 17.42 17.98
CA ALA A 185 5.35 16.27 18.85
C ALA A 185 4.10 15.38 18.98
N LEU A 186 2.92 15.98 19.12
CA LEU A 186 1.66 15.25 19.19
C LEU A 186 1.33 14.57 17.85
N ALA A 187 1.48 15.27 16.72
CA ALA A 187 1.28 14.68 15.40
C ALA A 187 2.24 13.51 15.14
N LEU A 188 3.52 13.63 15.51
CA LEU A 188 4.51 12.56 15.44
C LEU A 188 4.05 11.33 16.26
N LEU A 189 3.62 11.54 17.51
CA LEU A 189 3.12 10.48 18.37
C LEU A 189 1.88 9.80 17.76
N MET A 190 0.96 10.58 17.18
CA MET A 190 -0.23 10.03 16.51
C MET A 190 0.12 9.18 15.29
N TYR A 191 1.02 9.64 14.42
CA TYR A 191 1.52 8.82 13.30
C TYR A 191 2.21 7.54 13.80
N PHE A 192 3.00 7.63 14.87
CA PHE A 192 3.65 6.47 15.47
C PHE A 192 2.62 5.46 16.00
N VAL A 193 1.62 5.91 16.77
CA VAL A 193 0.56 5.04 17.30
C VAL A 193 -0.23 4.37 16.17
N MET A 194 -0.63 5.13 15.14
CA MET A 194 -1.32 4.56 13.97
C MET A 194 -0.46 3.49 13.27
N ALA A 195 0.84 3.72 13.10
CA ALA A 195 1.75 2.74 12.51
C ALA A 195 1.89 1.48 13.38
N GLN A 196 1.94 1.62 14.71
CA GLN A 196 1.98 0.48 15.64
C GLN A 196 0.68 -0.34 15.57
N VAL A 197 -0.48 0.30 15.43
CA VAL A 197 -1.77 -0.40 15.24
C VAL A 197 -1.75 -1.24 13.97
N ILE A 198 -1.27 -0.70 12.84
CA ILE A 198 -1.11 -1.46 11.59
C ILE A 198 -0.15 -2.64 11.80
N ASN A 199 1.01 -2.41 12.41
CA ASN A 199 2.01 -3.45 12.65
C ASN A 199 1.46 -4.59 13.53
N LEU A 200 0.77 -4.25 14.62
CA LEU A 200 0.14 -5.23 15.49
C LEU A 200 -0.96 -6.02 14.76
N GLY A 201 -1.84 -5.34 14.02
CA GLY A 201 -2.90 -5.96 13.24
C GLY A 201 -2.35 -6.97 12.22
N MET A 202 -1.30 -6.57 11.49
CA MET A 202 -0.66 -7.43 10.49
C MET A 202 0.11 -8.60 11.11
N ARG A 203 0.77 -8.43 12.26
CA ARG A 203 1.39 -9.53 13.01
C ARG A 203 0.36 -10.55 13.49
N LEU A 204 -0.81 -10.10 13.93
CA LEU A 204 -1.91 -11.00 14.32
C LEU A 204 -2.46 -11.77 13.11
N LEU A 205 -2.61 -11.09 11.98
CA LEU A 205 -3.01 -11.72 10.71
C LEU A 205 -1.99 -12.77 10.27
N GLU A 206 -0.71 -12.44 10.27
CA GLU A 206 0.39 -13.35 9.94
C GLU A 206 0.37 -14.61 10.83
N LYS A 207 0.26 -14.44 12.15
CA LYS A 207 0.17 -15.56 13.10
C LYS A 207 -1.05 -16.44 12.84
N ARG A 208 -2.20 -15.86 12.48
CA ARG A 208 -3.41 -16.62 12.17
C ARG A 208 -3.26 -17.44 10.89
N LEU A 209 -2.69 -16.85 9.84
CA LEU A 209 -2.54 -17.51 8.54
C LEU A 209 -1.38 -18.53 8.54
N SER A 210 -0.31 -18.30 9.32
CA SER A 210 0.85 -19.19 9.41
C SER A 210 0.58 -20.48 10.19
N ARG A 211 -0.47 -20.53 11.03
CA ARG A 211 -0.89 -21.75 11.76
C ARG A 211 -1.14 -22.96 10.85
N GLY A 212 -1.45 -22.76 9.58
CA GLY A 212 -1.58 -23.84 8.59
C GLY A 212 -0.25 -24.47 8.13
N ARG A 213 0.89 -23.78 8.30
CA ARG A 213 2.21 -24.19 7.78
C ARG A 213 3.03 -25.04 8.76
N MET A 214 2.80 -24.93 10.07
CA MET A 214 3.58 -25.65 11.10
C MET A 214 3.34 -27.16 11.18
N ARG A 215 2.56 -27.75 10.27
CA ARG A 215 2.34 -29.21 10.20
C ARG A 215 3.10 -29.93 9.09
N GLY A 216 3.87 -29.22 8.26
CA GLY A 216 4.51 -29.80 7.07
C GLY A 216 6.03 -29.61 6.95
N GLY A 217 6.71 -29.05 7.95
CA GLY A 217 8.17 -28.99 7.97
C GLY A 217 8.74 -30.21 8.68
N LEU A 218 9.25 -31.18 7.93
CA LEU A 218 10.21 -32.14 8.48
C LEU A 218 11.42 -31.35 8.96
N GLN A 219 11.79 -31.59 10.23
CA GLN A 219 13.09 -31.25 10.79
C GLN A 219 14.21 -31.91 9.98
#